data_AF-A0A4V1MHQ3-F1
#
_entry.id   AF-A0A4V1MHQ3-F1
#
_cell.length_a   1.000
_cell.length_b   1.000
_cell.length_c   1.000
_cell.angle_alpha   90.00
_cell.angle_beta   90.00
_cell.angle_gamma   90.00
#
_symmetry.space_group_name_H-M   'P 1'
#
loop_
_entity.id
_entity.type
_entity.pdbx_description
1 polymer ?
#
loop_
_entity_poly.entity_id
_entity_poly.type
_entity_poly.pdbx_seq_one_letter_code
_entity_poly.pdbx_strand_id
1 'polypeptide(L)'
;MDDFLIYSAYLILLLNLILYSYSFFRKEKANVFFVSYLAFSFLLQIYMEIIYFLRGNNLLAINIFFVGQMILLGLFYNSLMHIKGQKLFVKTSVIIALMVLGAQCIMDPNQFFKFNLFEITLTSLLIVVFALIHFYNMLTENKEYYYISIGIVFYLLTSTVLFLVGNLSPELSADLKYVTWMLNAFLIVVYQLFILYDWIKTNPKKGSLV
;
A
#
# COMPACT_ATOMS: atom_id res chain seq x y z
N MET A 1 20.98 -1.92 -10.79
CA MET A 1 19.79 -2.62 -11.33
C MET A 1 18.56 -2.24 -10.52
N ASP A 2 18.72 -2.09 -9.22
CA ASP A 2 17.70 -1.63 -8.27
C ASP A 2 17.17 -0.23 -8.59
N ASP A 3 18.05 0.72 -8.92
CA ASP A 3 17.64 2.08 -9.29
C ASP A 3 16.64 2.10 -10.45
N PHE A 4 16.85 1.25 -11.46
CA PHE A 4 15.93 1.13 -12.58
C PHE A 4 14.54 0.65 -12.12
N LEU A 5 14.47 -0.35 -11.23
CA LEU A 5 13.20 -0.83 -10.67
C LEU A 5 12.53 0.23 -9.81
N ILE A 6 13.28 0.90 -8.94
CA ILE A 6 12.80 1.95 -8.04
C ILE A 6 12.22 3.11 -8.85
N TYR A 7 13.00 3.68 -9.78
CA TYR A 7 12.53 4.80 -10.60
C TYR A 7 11.39 4.40 -11.57
N SER A 8 11.35 3.14 -12.03
CA SER A 8 10.20 2.62 -12.78
C SER A 8 8.94 2.60 -11.93
N ALA A 9 9.02 2.11 -10.68
CA ALA A 9 7.90 2.16 -9.75
C ALA A 9 7.44 3.60 -9.50
N TYR A 10 8.38 4.54 -9.41
CA TYR A 10 8.08 5.96 -9.15
C TYR A 10 7.28 6.56 -10.31
N LEU A 11 7.72 6.28 -11.54
CA LEU A 11 7.06 6.75 -12.76
C LEU A 11 5.66 6.14 -12.89
N ILE A 12 5.52 4.82 -12.67
CA ILE A 12 4.21 4.15 -12.75
C ILE A 12 3.26 4.66 -11.66
N LEU A 13 3.75 4.92 -10.44
CA LEU A 13 2.95 5.51 -9.37
C LEU A 13 2.44 6.91 -9.76
N LEU A 14 3.30 7.76 -10.33
CA LEU A 14 2.90 9.08 -10.82
C LEU A 14 1.85 8.97 -11.93
N LEU A 15 2.06 8.05 -12.88
CA LEU A 15 1.09 7.77 -13.93
C LEU A 15 -0.26 7.34 -13.34
N ASN A 16 -0.26 6.39 -12.41
CA ASN A 16 -1.46 5.91 -11.72
C ASN A 16 -2.18 7.07 -10.99
N LEU A 17 -1.43 7.92 -10.28
CA LEU A 17 -1.98 9.09 -9.59
C LEU A 17 -2.68 10.04 -10.57
N ILE A 18 -2.05 10.35 -11.70
CA ILE A 18 -2.65 11.23 -12.73
C ILE A 18 -3.92 10.60 -13.30
N LEU A 19 -3.87 9.32 -13.68
CA LEU A 19 -4.99 8.60 -14.29
C LEU A 19 -6.19 8.47 -13.35
N TYR A 20 -5.97 8.12 -12.08
CA TYR A 20 -7.03 8.00 -11.10
C TYR A 20 -7.58 9.36 -10.67
N SER A 21 -6.73 10.40 -10.54
CA SER A 21 -7.20 11.77 -10.28
C SER A 21 -8.07 12.28 -11.44
N TYR A 22 -7.67 12.04 -12.69
CA TYR A 22 -8.48 12.39 -13.85
C TYR A 22 -9.85 11.69 -13.82
N SER A 23 -9.88 10.39 -13.55
CA SER A 23 -11.11 9.61 -13.46
C SER A 23 -12.00 10.03 -12.29
N PHE A 24 -11.42 10.57 -11.20
CA PHE A 24 -12.15 11.15 -10.08
C PHE A 24 -12.86 12.44 -10.50
N PHE A 25 -12.09 13.45 -10.95
CA PHE A 25 -12.62 14.78 -11.23
C PHE A 25 -13.52 14.85 -12.46
N ARG A 26 -13.28 14.02 -13.49
CA ARG A 26 -14.02 14.12 -14.76
C ARG A 26 -15.09 13.06 -14.98
N LYS A 27 -15.02 11.93 -14.27
CA LYS A 27 -15.93 10.80 -14.51
C LYS A 27 -16.64 10.31 -13.25
N GLU A 28 -16.26 10.79 -12.06
CA GLU A 28 -16.75 10.30 -10.76
C GLU A 28 -16.65 8.76 -10.61
N LYS A 29 -15.73 8.14 -11.36
CA LYS A 29 -15.54 6.68 -11.40
C LYS A 29 -14.50 6.16 -10.42
N ALA A 30 -13.64 7.05 -9.92
CA ALA A 30 -12.58 6.68 -9.00
C ALA A 30 -13.00 6.96 -7.56
N ASN A 31 -12.56 6.12 -6.64
CA ASN A 31 -12.82 6.28 -5.22
C ASN A 31 -11.89 7.33 -4.62
N VAL A 32 -12.44 8.33 -3.91
CA VAL A 32 -11.66 9.43 -3.32
C VAL A 32 -10.56 8.94 -2.37
N PHE A 33 -10.85 7.91 -1.55
CA PHE A 33 -9.87 7.39 -0.60
C PHE A 33 -8.71 6.69 -1.29
N PHE A 34 -8.97 6.05 -2.44
CA PHE A 34 -7.92 5.44 -3.24
C PHE A 34 -7.04 6.48 -3.92
N VAL A 35 -7.62 7.56 -4.46
CA VAL A 35 -6.84 8.67 -5.02
C VAL A 35 -5.97 9.31 -3.92
N SER A 36 -6.54 9.55 -2.74
CA SER A 36 -5.80 10.05 -1.59
C SER A 36 -4.65 9.12 -1.17
N TYR A 37 -4.85 7.80 -1.23
CA TYR A 37 -3.79 6.81 -1.00
C TYR A 37 -2.65 6.91 -2.02
N LEU A 38 -2.95 7.05 -3.32
CA LEU A 38 -1.92 7.23 -4.34
C LEU A 38 -1.16 8.54 -4.15
N ALA A 39 -1.87 9.63 -3.84
CA ALA A 39 -1.25 10.93 -3.58
C ALA A 39 -0.33 10.87 -2.36
N PHE A 40 -0.80 10.28 -1.27
CA PHE A 40 -0.02 10.06 -0.05
C PHE A 40 1.24 9.23 -0.32
N SER A 41 1.10 8.13 -1.06
CA SER A 41 2.21 7.26 -1.42
C SER A 41 3.26 8.00 -2.25
N PHE A 42 2.82 8.80 -3.23
CA PHE A 42 3.71 9.59 -4.08
C PHE A 42 4.46 10.67 -3.29
N LEU A 43 3.78 11.39 -2.41
CA LEU A 43 4.39 12.41 -1.56
C LEU A 43 5.43 11.82 -0.60
N LEU A 44 5.11 10.71 0.07
CA LEU A 44 6.06 10.07 0.97
C LEU A 44 7.26 9.48 0.23
N GLN A 45 7.05 8.96 -0.97
CA GLN A 45 8.13 8.46 -1.80
C GLN A 45 9.12 9.58 -2.17
N ILE A 46 8.62 10.74 -2.61
CA ILE A 46 9.48 11.92 -2.85
C ILE A 46 10.20 12.33 -1.57
N TYR A 47 9.50 12.36 -0.45
CA TYR A 47 10.09 12.74 0.84
C TYR A 47 11.23 11.80 1.26
N MET A 48 11.04 10.49 1.11
CA MET A 48 12.09 9.49 1.38
C MET A 48 13.30 9.69 0.47
N GLU A 49 13.09 9.97 -0.82
CA GLU A 49 14.16 10.21 -1.79
C GLU A 49 14.95 11.48 -1.43
N ILE A 50 14.27 12.57 -1.06
CA ILE A 50 14.92 13.80 -0.59
C ILE A 50 15.78 13.53 0.66
N ILE A 51 15.26 12.79 1.64
CA ILE A 51 16.03 12.40 2.83
C ILE A 51 17.25 11.58 2.45
N TYR A 52 17.10 10.63 1.52
CA TYR A 52 18.20 9.81 1.04
C TYR A 52 19.31 10.66 0.42
N PHE A 53 18.96 11.63 -0.44
CA PHE A 53 19.93 12.59 -1.00
C PHE A 53 20.63 13.43 0.07
N LEU A 54 19.92 13.81 1.13
CA LEU A 54 20.47 14.53 2.27
C LEU A 54 21.28 13.63 3.24
N ARG A 55 21.46 12.34 2.92
CA ARG A 55 22.10 11.32 3.78
C ARG A 55 21.43 11.16 5.15
N GLY A 56 20.15 11.50 5.23
CA GLY A 56 19.34 11.32 6.43
C GLY A 56 18.79 9.91 6.55
N ASN A 57 18.24 9.60 7.72
CA ASN A 57 17.58 8.33 7.98
C ASN A 57 16.09 8.40 7.58
N ASN A 58 15.65 7.52 6.69
CA ASN A 58 14.28 7.46 6.17
C ASN A 58 13.34 6.55 6.98
N LEU A 59 13.80 5.90 8.05
CA LEU A 59 13.00 4.94 8.83
C LEU A 59 11.72 5.55 9.40
N LEU A 60 11.76 6.81 9.86
CA LEU A 60 10.56 7.52 10.30
C LEU A 60 9.53 7.66 9.18
N ALA A 61 9.97 8.00 7.97
CA ALA A 61 9.07 8.09 6.81
C ALA A 61 8.46 6.73 6.47
N ILE A 62 9.21 5.64 6.64
CA ILE A 62 8.73 4.27 6.38
C ILE A 62 7.61 3.90 7.36
N ASN A 63 7.79 4.17 8.66
CA ASN A 63 6.74 3.92 9.66
C ASN A 63 5.49 4.77 9.36
N ILE A 64 5.66 6.07 9.06
CA ILE A 64 4.53 6.93 8.64
C ILE A 64 3.83 6.36 7.40
N PHE A 65 4.56 5.82 6.44
CA PHE A 65 4.00 5.21 5.24
C PHE A 65 3.09 4.02 5.58
N PHE A 66 3.54 3.08 6.40
CA PHE A 66 2.73 1.89 6.74
C PHE A 66 1.47 2.25 7.54
N VAL A 67 1.57 3.16 8.51
CA VAL A 67 0.40 3.64 9.25
C VAL A 67 -0.58 4.39 8.34
N GLY A 68 -0.08 5.32 7.53
CA GLY A 68 -0.91 6.08 6.59
C GLY A 68 -1.56 5.19 5.52
N GLN A 69 -0.82 4.19 5.03
CA GLN A 69 -1.32 3.17 4.11
C GLN A 69 -2.48 2.39 4.74
N MET A 70 -2.35 1.95 6.00
CA MET A 70 -3.42 1.26 6.72
C MET A 70 -4.67 2.13 6.86
N ILE A 71 -4.51 3.40 7.23
CA ILE A 71 -5.65 4.32 7.40
C ILE A 71 -6.36 4.53 6.06
N LEU A 72 -5.64 4.91 5.01
CA LEU A 72 -6.23 5.26 3.72
C LEU A 72 -6.83 4.05 3.01
N LEU A 73 -6.15 2.91 3.02
CA LEU A 73 -6.70 1.67 2.45
C LEU A 73 -7.84 1.10 3.31
N GLY A 74 -7.81 1.28 4.63
CA GLY A 74 -8.94 0.96 5.50
C GLY A 74 -10.18 1.78 5.16
N LEU A 75 -10.03 3.10 4.97
CA LEU A 75 -11.12 3.98 4.52
C LEU A 75 -11.63 3.60 3.14
N PHE A 76 -10.72 3.28 2.21
CA PHE A 76 -11.05 2.78 0.88
C PHE A 76 -11.91 1.51 0.94
N TYR A 77 -11.46 0.46 1.63
CA TYR A 77 -12.25 -0.77 1.75
C TYR A 77 -13.57 -0.56 2.50
N ASN A 78 -13.59 0.24 3.56
CA ASN A 78 -14.83 0.59 4.26
C ASN A 78 -15.84 1.31 3.34
N SER A 79 -15.37 2.08 2.35
CA SER A 79 -16.24 2.75 1.38
C SER A 79 -16.82 1.80 0.32
N LEU A 80 -16.12 0.70 0.03
CA LEU A 80 -16.55 -0.33 -0.92
C LEU A 80 -17.54 -1.34 -0.32
N MET A 81 -17.54 -1.50 1.00
CA MET A 81 -18.48 -2.41 1.67
C MET A 81 -19.90 -1.85 1.68
N HIS A 82 -20.92 -2.71 1.60
CA HIS A 82 -22.32 -2.32 1.79
C HIS A 82 -22.87 -2.74 3.16
N ILE A 83 -22.35 -3.85 3.72
CA ILE A 83 -22.81 -4.43 4.98
C ILE A 83 -22.31 -3.59 6.17
N LYS A 84 -23.24 -3.12 7.01
CA LYS A 84 -22.94 -2.28 8.18
C LYS A 84 -21.95 -2.92 9.15
N GLY A 85 -22.07 -4.23 9.38
CA GLY A 85 -21.17 -4.98 10.27
C GLY A 85 -19.71 -4.97 9.79
N GLN A 86 -19.48 -5.15 8.48
CA GLN A 86 -18.14 -5.10 7.90
C GLN A 86 -17.54 -3.69 7.98
N LYS A 87 -18.33 -2.64 7.71
CA LYS A 87 -17.90 -1.24 7.90
C LYS A 87 -17.47 -0.96 9.32
N LEU A 88 -18.28 -1.39 10.30
CA LEU A 88 -17.96 -1.23 11.70
C LEU A 88 -16.69 -1.99 12.06
N PHE A 89 -16.53 -3.21 11.57
CA PHE A 89 -15.32 -4.01 11.77
C PHE A 89 -14.07 -3.28 11.28
N VAL A 90 -14.04 -2.82 10.02
CA VAL A 90 -12.88 -2.10 9.46
C VAL A 90 -12.53 -0.86 10.29
N LYS A 91 -13.53 -0.02 10.63
CA LYS A 91 -13.31 1.19 11.44
C LYS A 91 -12.75 0.85 12.82
N THR A 92 -13.36 -0.09 13.52
CA THR A 92 -12.93 -0.51 14.85
C THR A 92 -11.53 -1.12 14.81
N SER A 93 -11.21 -1.96 13.82
CA SER A 93 -9.88 -2.53 13.65
C SER A 93 -8.80 -1.46 13.42
N VAL A 94 -9.06 -0.46 12.58
CA VAL A 94 -8.13 0.66 12.36
C VAL A 94 -7.93 1.46 13.65
N ILE A 95 -9.02 1.78 14.38
CA ILE A 95 -8.94 2.51 15.65
C ILE A 95 -8.14 1.73 16.69
N ILE A 96 -8.40 0.43 16.84
CA ILE A 96 -7.65 -0.44 17.76
C ILE A 96 -6.17 -0.49 17.37
N ALA A 97 -5.84 -0.67 16.09
CA ALA A 97 -4.46 -0.69 15.63
C ALA A 97 -3.74 0.63 15.95
N LEU A 98 -4.38 1.78 15.73
CA LEU A 98 -3.82 3.08 16.09
C LEU A 98 -3.62 3.24 17.60
N MET A 99 -4.53 2.74 18.42
CA MET A 99 -4.35 2.73 19.88
C MET A 99 -3.18 1.86 20.30
N VAL A 100 -3.02 0.67 19.70
CA VAL A 100 -1.89 -0.23 19.98
C VAL A 100 -0.56 0.41 19.60
N LEU A 101 -0.47 1.00 18.40
CA LEU A 101 0.74 1.69 17.94
C LEU A 101 1.01 2.97 18.73
N GLY A 102 -0.03 3.70 19.13
CA GLY A 102 0.08 4.86 20.01
C GLY A 102 0.60 4.48 21.39
N ALA A 103 0.11 3.40 21.98
CA ALA A 103 0.62 2.87 23.24
C ALA A 103 2.09 2.43 23.11
N GLN A 104 2.45 1.76 22.01
CA GLN A 104 3.84 1.40 21.71
C GLN A 104 4.73 2.66 21.64
N CYS A 105 4.25 3.74 21.01
CA CYS A 105 4.96 5.01 20.93
C CYS A 105 5.24 5.63 22.30
N ILE A 106 4.26 5.57 23.21
CA ILE A 106 4.40 6.13 24.57
C ILE A 106 5.40 5.31 25.39
N MET A 107 5.40 3.98 25.24
CA MET A 107 6.28 3.08 25.99
C MET A 107 7.73 3.13 25.51
N ASP A 108 7.95 3.17 24.19
CA ASP A 108 9.28 3.30 23.58
C ASP A 108 9.22 4.16 22.31
N PRO A 109 9.40 5.49 22.43
CA PRO A 109 9.39 6.40 21.28
C PRO A 109 10.45 6.06 20.23
N ASN A 110 11.53 5.35 20.61
CA ASN A 110 12.60 4.99 19.67
C ASN A 110 12.15 3.98 18.62
N GLN A 111 11.02 3.29 18.82
CA GLN A 111 10.47 2.35 17.83
C GLN A 111 10.11 3.06 16.51
N PHE A 112 9.67 4.32 16.55
CA PHE A 112 9.36 5.12 15.35
C PHE A 112 10.59 5.53 14.54
N PHE A 113 11.77 5.48 15.15
CA PHE A 113 13.05 5.76 14.48
C PHE A 113 13.78 4.49 14.03
N LYS A 114 13.16 3.32 14.25
CA LYS A 114 13.67 2.00 13.84
C LYS A 114 12.74 1.37 12.81
N PHE A 115 13.23 0.32 12.16
CA PHE A 115 12.40 -0.50 11.28
C PHE A 115 11.46 -1.38 12.13
N ASN A 116 10.23 -0.89 12.39
CA ASN A 116 9.30 -1.51 13.32
C ASN A 116 8.55 -2.68 12.67
N LEU A 117 9.14 -3.88 12.73
CA LEU A 117 8.55 -5.10 12.14
C LEU A 117 7.14 -5.40 12.65
N PHE A 118 6.86 -5.11 13.93
CA PHE A 118 5.55 -5.34 14.51
C PHE A 118 4.50 -4.45 13.85
N GLU A 119 4.78 -3.15 13.73
CA GLU A 119 3.91 -2.18 13.06
C GLU A 119 3.67 -2.55 11.60
N ILE A 120 4.74 -2.87 10.85
CA ILE A 120 4.66 -3.27 9.45
C ILE A 120 3.77 -4.51 9.29
N THR A 121 3.96 -5.50 10.14
CA THR A 121 3.18 -6.75 10.10
C THR A 121 1.71 -6.52 10.45
N LEU A 122 1.45 -5.79 11.54
CA LEU A 122 0.08 -5.49 12.01
C LEU A 122 -0.71 -4.72 10.95
N THR A 123 -0.14 -3.63 10.44
CA THR A 123 -0.77 -2.76 9.45
C THR A 123 -1.04 -3.51 8.14
N SER A 124 -0.05 -4.25 7.64
CA SER A 124 -0.16 -5.00 6.39
C SER A 124 -1.21 -6.12 6.47
N LEU A 125 -1.20 -6.91 7.54
CA LEU A 125 -2.15 -8.01 7.71
C LEU A 125 -3.59 -7.51 7.87
N LEU A 126 -3.81 -6.37 8.54
CA LEU A 126 -5.14 -5.77 8.63
C LEU A 126 -5.70 -5.39 7.25
N ILE A 127 -4.88 -4.75 6.42
CA ILE A 127 -5.28 -4.38 5.06
C ILE A 127 -5.59 -5.63 4.22
N VAL A 128 -4.78 -6.69 4.37
CA VAL A 128 -5.02 -7.97 3.69
C VAL A 128 -6.37 -8.55 4.12
N VAL A 129 -6.71 -8.54 5.41
CA VAL A 129 -8.03 -8.99 5.89
C VAL A 129 -9.16 -8.16 5.28
N PHE A 130 -9.01 -6.83 5.20
CA PHE A 130 -10.01 -5.97 4.57
C PHE A 130 -10.20 -6.29 3.08
N ALA A 131 -9.11 -6.55 2.37
CA ALA A 131 -9.14 -6.97 0.98
C ALA A 131 -9.81 -8.35 0.78
N LEU A 132 -9.58 -9.30 1.70
CA LEU A 132 -10.24 -10.60 1.67
C LEU A 132 -11.76 -10.49 1.90
N ILE A 133 -12.20 -9.61 2.80
CA ILE A 133 -13.63 -9.31 2.99
C ILE A 133 -14.21 -8.72 1.70
N HIS A 134 -13.46 -7.83 1.04
CA HIS A 134 -13.88 -7.27 -0.26
C HIS A 134 -14.04 -8.35 -1.32
N PHE A 135 -13.09 -9.30 -1.43
CA PHE A 135 -13.24 -10.45 -2.33
C PHE A 135 -14.44 -11.32 -2.00
N TYR A 136 -14.74 -11.53 -0.72
CA TYR A 136 -15.93 -12.27 -0.32
C TYR A 136 -17.21 -11.58 -0.82
N ASN A 137 -17.31 -10.25 -0.68
CA ASN A 137 -18.47 -9.50 -1.16
C ASN A 137 -18.63 -9.57 -2.69
N MET A 138 -17.52 -9.60 -3.43
CA MET A 138 -17.53 -9.76 -4.89
C MET A 138 -18.02 -11.13 -5.38
N LEU A 139 -18.19 -12.12 -4.50
CA LEU A 139 -18.83 -13.37 -4.90
C LEU A 139 -20.31 -13.15 -5.25
N THR A 140 -20.92 -12.11 -4.68
CA THR A 140 -22.34 -11.76 -4.88
C THR A 140 -22.54 -10.41 -5.58
N GLU A 141 -21.52 -9.56 -5.63
CA GLU A 141 -21.59 -8.18 -6.13
C GLU A 141 -20.68 -7.95 -7.36
N ASN A 142 -20.68 -6.71 -7.89
CA ASN A 142 -19.82 -6.33 -9.02
C ASN A 142 -18.33 -6.35 -8.63
N LYS A 143 -17.47 -6.66 -9.60
CA LYS A 143 -16.02 -6.80 -9.41
C LYS A 143 -15.27 -5.45 -9.43
N GLU A 144 -15.69 -4.51 -8.59
CA GLU A 144 -15.10 -3.18 -8.51
C GLU A 144 -13.72 -3.20 -7.82
N TYR A 145 -12.69 -2.61 -8.43
CA TYR A 145 -11.31 -2.57 -7.90
C TYR A 145 -10.67 -3.95 -7.67
N TYR A 146 -11.12 -4.96 -8.42
CA TYR A 146 -10.69 -6.36 -8.25
C TYR A 146 -9.18 -6.55 -8.40
N TYR A 147 -8.57 -5.98 -9.45
CA TYR A 147 -7.13 -6.18 -9.70
C TYR A 147 -6.29 -5.35 -8.74
N ILE A 148 -6.80 -4.20 -8.28
CA ILE A 148 -6.18 -3.43 -7.19
C ILE A 148 -6.13 -4.28 -5.92
N SER A 149 -7.23 -4.92 -5.52
CA SER A 149 -7.25 -5.75 -4.32
C SER A 149 -6.34 -6.98 -4.44
N ILE A 150 -6.22 -7.58 -5.63
CA ILE A 150 -5.24 -8.65 -5.88
C ILE A 150 -3.82 -8.13 -5.69
N GLY A 151 -3.50 -6.99 -6.32
CA GLY A 151 -2.20 -6.36 -6.20
C GLY A 151 -1.84 -6.04 -4.74
N ILE A 152 -2.80 -5.50 -3.98
CA ILE A 152 -2.62 -5.18 -2.55
C ILE A 152 -2.31 -6.44 -1.75
N VAL A 153 -3.11 -7.51 -1.89
CA VAL A 153 -2.91 -8.74 -1.12
C VAL A 153 -1.58 -9.39 -1.48
N PHE A 154 -1.29 -9.51 -2.77
CA PHE A 154 -0.06 -10.11 -3.27
C PHE A 154 1.16 -9.34 -2.77
N TYR A 155 1.19 -8.02 -2.97
CA TYR A 155 2.28 -7.16 -2.52
C TYR A 155 2.47 -7.26 -1.02
N LEU A 156 1.44 -6.98 -0.22
CA LEU A 156 1.56 -6.88 1.23
C LEU A 156 1.98 -8.21 1.87
N LEU A 157 1.37 -9.33 1.48
CA LEU A 157 1.76 -10.62 2.04
C LEU A 157 3.21 -10.96 1.70
N THR A 158 3.61 -10.83 0.43
CA THR A 158 4.97 -11.18 0.03
C THR A 158 6.00 -10.21 0.62
N SER A 159 5.74 -8.90 0.62
CA SER A 159 6.65 -7.91 1.22
C SER A 159 6.79 -8.09 2.72
N THR A 160 5.70 -8.37 3.45
CA THR A 160 5.77 -8.61 4.90
C THR A 160 6.60 -9.85 5.22
N VAL A 161 6.45 -10.94 4.47
CA VAL A 161 7.29 -12.13 4.64
C VAL A 161 8.76 -11.80 4.36
N LEU A 162 9.05 -11.06 3.29
CA LEU A 162 10.42 -10.61 2.98
C LEU A 162 11.01 -9.76 4.12
N PHE A 163 10.25 -8.82 4.68
CA PHE A 163 10.71 -7.99 5.79
C PHE A 163 10.98 -8.80 7.06
N LEU A 164 10.11 -9.77 7.38
CA LEU A 164 10.30 -10.68 8.50
C LEU A 164 11.58 -11.50 8.33
N VAL A 165 11.77 -12.14 7.17
CA VAL A 165 12.97 -12.95 6.89
C VAL A 165 14.23 -12.09 6.90
N GLY A 166 14.23 -10.95 6.23
CA GLY A 166 15.40 -10.09 6.11
C GLY A 166 15.89 -9.47 7.42
N ASN A 167 14.99 -9.32 8.41
CA ASN A 167 15.31 -8.68 9.69
C ASN A 167 15.35 -9.64 10.89
N LEU A 168 14.66 -10.78 10.86
CA LEU A 168 14.69 -11.78 11.94
C LEU A 168 15.81 -12.82 11.77
N SER A 169 16.48 -12.84 10.61
CA SER A 169 17.63 -13.72 10.36
C SER A 169 18.94 -12.93 10.47
N PRO A 170 19.52 -12.79 11.69
CA PRO A 170 20.76 -12.04 11.88
C PRO A 170 21.95 -12.67 11.15
N GLU A 171 21.94 -13.99 10.98
CA GLU A 171 22.95 -14.79 10.26
C GLU A 171 22.85 -14.67 8.73
N LEU A 172 21.80 -14.01 8.22
CA LEU A 172 21.60 -13.85 6.79
C LEU A 172 22.71 -12.97 6.20
N SER A 173 23.40 -13.48 5.17
CA SER A 173 24.49 -12.77 4.51
C SER A 173 24.01 -11.42 3.93
N ALA A 174 24.95 -10.49 3.78
CA ALA A 174 24.66 -9.18 3.19
C ALA A 174 24.03 -9.31 1.78
N ASP A 175 24.48 -10.28 0.99
CA ASP A 175 23.96 -10.55 -0.35
C ASP A 175 22.49 -11.00 -0.31
N LEU A 176 22.13 -11.87 0.65
CA LEU A 176 20.76 -12.34 0.80
C LEU A 176 19.83 -11.22 1.29
N LYS A 177 20.31 -10.34 2.19
CA LYS A 177 19.56 -9.13 2.59
C LYS A 177 19.34 -8.20 1.40
N TYR A 178 20.37 -7.99 0.57
CA TYR A 178 20.26 -7.20 -0.66
C TYR A 178 19.22 -7.80 -1.63
N VAL A 179 19.22 -9.12 -1.81
CA VAL A 179 18.21 -9.82 -2.61
C VAL A 179 16.80 -9.60 -2.06
N THR A 180 16.60 -9.62 -0.74
CA THR A 180 15.31 -9.31 -0.10
C THR A 180 14.82 -7.90 -0.49
N TRP A 181 15.70 -6.90 -0.44
CA TRP A 181 15.35 -5.52 -0.82
C TRP A 181 15.07 -5.38 -2.32
N MET A 182 15.88 -6.02 -3.18
CA MET A 182 15.68 -6.02 -4.62
C MET A 182 14.35 -6.69 -5.01
N LEU A 183 14.02 -7.82 -4.38
CA LEU A 183 12.73 -8.50 -4.58
C LEU A 183 11.57 -7.61 -4.14
N ASN A 184 11.70 -6.90 -3.01
CA ASN A 184 10.68 -5.96 -2.59
C ASN A 184 10.48 -4.82 -3.60
N ALA A 185 11.56 -4.24 -4.14
CA ALA A 185 11.46 -3.22 -5.19
C ALA A 185 10.74 -3.75 -6.44
N PHE A 186 11.05 -4.99 -6.86
CA PHE A 186 10.34 -5.66 -7.94
C PHE A 186 8.84 -5.84 -7.64
N LEU A 187 8.49 -6.26 -6.42
CA LEU A 187 7.09 -6.43 -6.01
C LEU A 187 6.31 -5.10 -6.04
N ILE A 188 6.95 -3.97 -5.70
CA ILE A 188 6.34 -2.65 -5.83
C ILE A 188 6.00 -2.37 -7.29
N VAL A 189 6.89 -2.67 -8.24
CA VAL A 189 6.60 -2.49 -9.68
C VAL A 189 5.40 -3.33 -10.09
N VAL A 190 5.39 -4.62 -9.72
CA VAL A 190 4.26 -5.53 -10.02
C VAL A 190 2.95 -5.00 -9.43
N TYR A 191 2.99 -4.52 -8.18
CA TYR A 191 1.84 -3.88 -7.53
C TYR A 191 1.31 -2.67 -8.30
N GLN A 192 2.20 -1.77 -8.73
CA GLN A 192 1.81 -0.59 -9.51
C GLN A 192 1.21 -0.97 -10.88
N LEU A 193 1.68 -2.08 -11.49
CA LEU A 193 1.11 -2.61 -12.73
C LEU A 193 -0.31 -3.18 -12.51
N PHE A 194 -0.60 -3.82 -11.38
CA PHE A 194 -1.96 -4.24 -11.05
C PHE A 194 -2.93 -3.06 -10.96
N ILE A 195 -2.50 -1.95 -10.33
CA ILE A 195 -3.28 -0.71 -10.25
C ILE A 195 -3.54 -0.15 -11.64
N LEU A 196 -2.50 -0.07 -12.47
CA LEU A 196 -2.62 0.44 -13.83
C LEU A 196 -3.58 -0.42 -14.68
N TYR A 197 -3.46 -1.74 -14.57
CA TYR A 197 -4.29 -2.68 -15.30
C TYR A 197 -5.77 -2.59 -14.90
N ASP A 198 -6.06 -2.43 -13.61
CA ASP A 198 -7.42 -2.20 -13.11
C ASP A 198 -8.05 -0.96 -13.74
N TRP A 199 -7.28 0.13 -13.81
CA TRP A 199 -7.73 1.38 -14.43
C TRP A 199 -8.06 1.20 -15.91
N ILE A 200 -7.18 0.53 -16.67
CA ILE A 200 -7.37 0.27 -18.11
C ILE A 200 -8.65 -0.54 -18.33
N LYS A 201 -8.89 -1.57 -17.52
CA LYS A 201 -10.08 -2.43 -17.65
C LYS A 201 -11.36 -1.69 -17.28
N THR A 202 -11.31 -0.82 -16.27
CA THR A 202 -12.46 -0.04 -15.80
C THR A 202 -12.77 1.17 -16.70
N ASN A 203 -11.77 1.69 -17.40
CA ASN A 203 -11.89 2.80 -18.35
C ASN A 203 -11.49 2.36 -19.76
N PRO A 204 -12.26 1.46 -20.41
CA PRO A 204 -12.02 1.16 -21.81
C PRO A 204 -12.10 2.47 -22.62
N LYS A 205 -11.14 2.65 -23.53
CA LYS A 205 -11.19 3.77 -24.48
C LYS A 205 -12.55 3.74 -25.19
N LYS A 206 -13.37 4.77 -25.03
CA LYS A 206 -14.42 5.09 -26.01
C LYS A 206 -13.68 5.48 -27.30
N GLY A 207 -13.38 4.48 -28.12
CA GLY A 207 -12.50 4.66 -29.28
C GLY A 207 -12.05 3.36 -29.95
N SER A 208 -12.95 2.39 -30.11
CA SER A 208 -13.05 1.69 -31.40
C SER A 208 -14.31 2.25 -32.07
N LEU A 209 -14.16 3.39 -32.74
CA LEU A 209 -15.10 3.78 -33.77
C LEU A 209 -15.03 2.70 -34.86
N VAL A 210 -16.21 2.22 -35.21
CA VAL A 210 -16.63 1.65 -36.50
C VAL A 210 -15.53 1.52 -37.56
#